data_AF-A0A3M2CIG1-F1
#
_entry.id   AF-A0A3M2CIG1-F1
#
_cell.length_a   1.000
_cell.length_b   1.000
_cell.length_c   1.000
_cell.angle_alpha   90.00
_cell.angle_beta   90.00
_cell.angle_gamma   90.00
#
_symmetry.space_group_name_H-M   'P 1'
#
loop_
_entity.id
_entity.type
_entity.pdbx_description
1 polymer ?
#
loop_
_entity_poly.entity_id
_entity_poly.type
_entity_poly.pdbx_seq_one_letter_code
_entity_poly.pdbx_strand_id
1 'polypeptide(L)'
;MQFNMGGIVLVVSSAVVHSASGQAFDDIAFWVGEGANRAGFVIDWNDGISDESLMWGFRWDGTATGEDMLRAIVSADARLFAHLSTPGSFGVSPYGIGYDADNDGNFGVTPSLAFDVFGLSTGSPFDGRDATDADDHWQEGWFSDGYWSYWLGSGDDPSWEGAMTGMSDRVLTDGSWDGWSYAVGFDWQAPSMPVAATVPAPASLALLLGGLVGTRRRRRMVVAAAVSGVTAGALAGYTYDPSDFAVEVVSSTGLPGSSLYNDPAAVLGGPSTWFNNAFVAGQTDFRRVKLIESAFNTGLEGERLITTFNAGQSVTVRMGRRVYDDPNSPYGVDLNVFGNAFFVGTGGAVSDDTDLSSFTLSGGVSIESVRISVSPDNVNWYTFDGRTGDGLFPTNAYAWDRSSSQWTDTLLDPTKPINPDLYEMSIAGMSAADMLDLYDGSAGGMGFDLAESGFAWIEYVRIDGISGFSGGEIDAIAAVRAVPAPGVLGVLMLGGVSGVRRRR
;
A
#
# COMPACT_ATOMS: atom_id res chain seq x y z
N MET A 1 5.29 62.14 -47.97
CA MET A 1 6.22 61.48 -47.03
C MET A 1 5.39 60.57 -46.14
N GLN A 2 5.52 59.26 -46.34
CA GLN A 2 4.97 58.24 -45.45
C GLN A 2 5.80 58.22 -44.17
N PHE A 3 5.14 58.28 -43.02
CA PHE A 3 5.63 57.61 -41.82
C PHE A 3 4.46 56.98 -41.09
N ASN A 4 4.64 55.69 -40.83
CA ASN A 4 3.73 54.76 -40.19
C ASN A 4 3.97 54.85 -38.66
N MET A 5 2.93 55.00 -37.85
CA MET A 5 3.00 54.71 -36.42
C MET A 5 1.71 54.01 -36.00
N GLY A 6 1.85 52.72 -35.69
CA GLY A 6 0.79 51.89 -35.14
C GLY A 6 0.44 52.32 -33.71
N GLY A 7 -0.84 52.51 -33.46
CA GLY A 7 -1.39 52.70 -32.12
C GLY A 7 -1.53 51.35 -31.41
N ILE A 8 -0.79 51.20 -30.33
CA ILE A 8 -0.85 50.09 -29.38
C ILE A 8 -2.18 50.15 -28.62
N VAL A 9 -2.92 49.05 -28.62
CA VAL A 9 -4.09 48.84 -27.76
C VAL A 9 -3.58 48.45 -26.38
N LEU A 10 -3.79 49.32 -25.39
CA LEU A 10 -3.48 49.07 -23.99
C LEU A 10 -4.62 48.22 -23.39
N VAL A 11 -4.42 46.91 -23.27
CA VAL A 11 -5.27 46.05 -22.43
C VAL A 11 -4.82 46.25 -21.00
N VAL A 12 -5.64 46.94 -20.21
CA VAL A 12 -5.47 46.99 -18.75
C VAL A 12 -5.95 45.65 -18.19
N SER A 13 -5.02 44.71 -18.05
CA SER A 13 -5.24 43.51 -17.25
C SER A 13 -5.30 43.93 -15.79
N SER A 14 -6.43 43.69 -15.14
CA SER A 14 -6.56 43.76 -13.69
C SER A 14 -5.52 42.84 -13.07
N ALA A 15 -4.46 43.40 -12.51
CA ALA A 15 -3.56 42.66 -11.65
C ALA A 15 -4.38 42.26 -10.41
N VAL A 16 -4.74 40.98 -10.32
CA VAL A 16 -4.97 40.37 -9.03
C VAL A 16 -3.62 40.43 -8.34
N VAL A 17 -3.50 41.33 -7.38
CA VAL A 17 -2.41 41.30 -6.42
C VAL A 17 -2.62 40.01 -5.65
N HIS A 18 -1.94 38.93 -6.04
CA HIS A 18 -1.73 37.81 -5.13
C HIS A 18 -0.95 38.41 -3.97
N SER A 19 -1.65 38.63 -2.86
CA SER A 19 -0.95 38.70 -1.58
C SER A 19 -0.20 37.38 -1.48
N ALA A 20 1.08 37.42 -1.11
CA ALA A 20 1.88 36.22 -0.90
C ALA A 20 1.05 35.23 -0.07
N SER A 21 0.65 34.12 -0.68
CA SER A 21 0.00 33.04 0.04
C SER A 21 1.07 32.48 0.97
N GLY A 22 0.87 32.66 2.26
CA GLY A 22 1.74 32.01 3.23
C GLY A 22 1.46 30.50 3.26
N GLN A 23 2.26 29.78 4.03
CA GLN A 23 2.24 28.32 4.12
C GLN A 23 1.12 27.87 5.06
N ALA A 24 -0.04 27.46 4.53
CA ALA A 24 -1.16 26.95 5.32
C ALA A 24 -1.44 25.45 5.07
N PHE A 25 -2.10 24.80 6.03
CA PHE A 25 -2.49 23.39 5.87
C PHE A 25 -3.42 23.14 4.69
N ASP A 26 -4.27 24.11 4.36
CA ASP A 26 -5.23 24.02 3.26
C ASP A 26 -4.56 24.09 1.88
N ASP A 27 -3.30 24.55 1.82
CA ASP A 27 -2.51 24.60 0.58
C ASP A 27 -1.81 23.27 0.28
N ILE A 28 -1.78 22.33 1.23
CA ILE A 28 -1.19 21.00 1.03
C ILE A 28 -2.08 20.16 0.11
N ALA A 29 -1.51 19.74 -1.02
CA ALA A 29 -2.20 18.90 -2.01
C ALA A 29 -2.03 17.40 -1.76
N PHE A 30 -0.86 16.96 -1.29
CA PHE A 30 -0.56 15.54 -1.05
C PHE A 30 -0.53 15.22 0.45
N TRP A 31 -1.58 14.55 0.93
CA TRP A 31 -1.69 14.03 2.29
C TRP A 31 -1.41 12.54 2.35
N VAL A 32 -0.58 12.14 3.30
CA VAL A 32 -0.19 10.75 3.58
C VAL A 32 -0.74 10.33 4.93
N GLY A 33 -1.24 9.10 5.02
CA GLY A 33 -1.83 8.55 6.25
C GLY A 33 -3.26 9.01 6.51
N GLU A 34 -3.82 8.51 7.60
CA GLU A 34 -5.18 8.81 8.07
C GLU A 34 -5.16 9.12 9.57
N GLY A 35 -6.15 9.86 10.04
CA GLY A 35 -6.32 10.15 11.47
C GLY A 35 -6.80 11.57 11.77
N ALA A 36 -7.12 11.79 13.04
CA ALA A 36 -7.65 13.05 13.53
C ALA A 36 -6.56 14.12 13.66
N ASN A 37 -5.31 13.74 13.93
CA ASN A 37 -4.19 14.66 13.98
C ASN A 37 -3.61 14.90 12.58
N ARG A 38 -3.05 16.09 12.36
CA ARG A 38 -2.37 16.43 11.12
C ARG A 38 -1.08 17.23 11.36
N ALA A 39 -0.12 17.06 10.46
CA ALA A 39 1.13 17.82 10.44
C ALA A 39 1.52 18.13 9.00
N GLY A 40 2.24 19.21 8.82
CA GLY A 40 2.80 19.62 7.54
C GLY A 40 4.28 19.29 7.54
N PHE A 41 4.78 18.86 6.40
CA PHE A 41 6.16 18.43 6.26
C PHE A 41 6.81 19.14 5.08
N VAL A 42 8.01 19.69 5.28
CA VAL A 42 8.75 20.41 4.24
C VAL A 42 10.12 19.79 4.02
N ILE A 43 10.52 19.68 2.76
CA ILE A 43 11.90 19.44 2.39
C ILE A 43 12.37 20.61 1.53
N ASP A 44 13.52 21.17 1.87
CA ASP A 44 14.20 22.23 1.14
C ASP A 44 15.64 21.80 0.82
N TRP A 45 15.92 21.63 -0.48
CA TRP A 45 17.20 21.10 -0.95
C TRP A 45 18.31 22.16 -1.05
N ASN A 46 17.97 23.45 -1.11
CA ASN A 46 18.97 24.52 -1.31
C ASN A 46 19.96 24.25 -2.48
N ASP A 47 19.52 23.58 -3.55
CA ASP A 47 20.34 23.15 -4.69
C ASP A 47 20.21 24.05 -5.92
N GLY A 48 19.31 25.03 -5.89
CA GLY A 48 19.03 25.96 -6.98
C GLY A 48 18.23 25.38 -8.15
N ILE A 49 17.71 24.16 -8.04
CA ILE A 49 16.75 23.58 -8.99
C ILE A 49 15.35 24.14 -8.68
N SER A 50 14.50 24.34 -9.70
CA SER A 50 13.16 24.90 -9.50
C SER A 50 12.30 24.00 -8.61
N ASP A 51 11.38 24.60 -7.84
CA ASP A 51 10.60 23.90 -6.80
C ASP A 51 11.47 23.31 -5.68
N GLU A 52 12.57 24.02 -5.38
CA GLU A 52 13.58 23.75 -4.35
C GLU A 52 13.04 23.43 -2.95
N SER A 53 11.82 23.89 -2.64
CA SER A 53 11.13 23.53 -1.41
C SER A 53 9.74 23.00 -1.70
N LEU A 54 9.49 21.78 -1.21
CA LEU A 54 8.23 21.06 -1.38
C LEU A 54 7.56 20.77 -0.05
N MET A 55 6.23 20.75 -0.03
CA MET A 55 5.44 20.37 1.15
C MET A 55 4.46 19.22 0.92
N TRP A 56 4.39 18.35 1.93
CA TRP A 56 3.43 17.26 2.07
C TRP A 56 2.65 17.42 3.38
N GLY A 57 1.57 16.66 3.51
CA GLY A 57 0.82 16.54 4.76
C GLY A 57 0.87 15.12 5.29
N PHE A 58 0.83 14.99 6.61
CA PHE A 58 0.77 13.70 7.29
C PHE A 58 -0.38 13.67 8.29
N ARG A 59 -1.15 12.58 8.30
CA ARG A 59 -2.23 12.33 9.25
C ARG A 59 -1.97 11.06 10.04
N TRP A 60 -2.32 11.11 11.32
CA TRP A 60 -2.17 9.99 12.23
C TRP A 60 -3.18 10.04 13.37
N ASP A 61 -3.38 8.89 14.01
CA ASP A 61 -3.99 8.78 15.33
C ASP A 61 -2.94 8.32 16.36
N GLY A 62 -3.17 8.62 17.64
CA GLY A 62 -2.26 8.23 18.71
C GLY A 62 -0.95 9.01 18.72
N THR A 63 0.19 8.30 18.79
CA THR A 63 1.54 8.89 18.87
C THR A 63 2.30 8.57 17.59
N ALA A 64 2.86 9.59 16.96
CA ALA A 64 3.78 9.46 15.82
C ALA A 64 4.98 10.39 16.02
N THR A 65 6.09 10.08 15.39
CA THR A 65 7.33 10.86 15.45
C THR A 65 7.65 11.52 14.11
N GLY A 66 8.59 12.47 14.12
CA GLY A 66 9.13 13.05 12.88
C GLY A 66 9.75 12.00 11.95
N GLU A 67 10.34 10.95 12.51
CA GLU A 67 10.85 9.81 11.72
C GLU A 67 9.71 9.03 11.06
N ASP A 68 8.64 8.73 11.79
CA ASP A 68 7.48 8.01 11.23
C ASP A 68 6.87 8.80 10.06
N MET A 69 6.77 10.13 10.21
CA MET A 69 6.27 11.00 9.15
C MET A 69 7.18 11.04 7.93
N LEU A 70 8.50 11.25 8.09
CA LEU A 70 9.43 11.26 6.95
C LEU A 70 9.35 9.93 6.19
N ARG A 71 9.41 8.81 6.90
CA ARG A 71 9.34 7.47 6.28
C ARG A 71 8.03 7.25 5.54
N ALA A 72 6.89 7.60 6.16
CA ALA A 72 5.59 7.45 5.53
C ALA A 72 5.48 8.27 4.24
N ILE A 73 5.97 9.51 4.24
CA ILE A 73 5.92 10.37 3.07
C ILE A 73 6.83 9.86 1.95
N VAL A 74 8.07 9.47 2.28
CA VAL A 74 9.01 8.86 1.30
C VAL A 74 8.42 7.59 0.70
N SER A 75 7.78 6.73 1.51
CA SER A 75 7.13 5.52 1.00
C SER A 75 5.88 5.78 0.15
N ALA A 76 5.19 6.91 0.34
CA ALA A 76 3.95 7.21 -0.37
C ALA A 76 4.16 8.00 -1.67
N ASP A 77 5.21 8.83 -1.74
CA ASP A 77 5.56 9.58 -2.94
C ASP A 77 6.67 8.83 -3.69
N ALA A 78 6.31 8.11 -4.76
CA ALA A 78 7.26 7.32 -5.55
C ALA A 78 8.38 8.15 -6.21
N ARG A 79 8.27 9.48 -6.20
CA ARG A 79 9.30 10.40 -6.66
C ARG A 79 10.28 10.78 -5.56
N LEU A 80 9.98 10.53 -4.28
CA LEU A 80 10.80 10.97 -3.15
C LEU A 80 11.69 9.83 -2.65
N PHE A 81 12.95 10.15 -2.37
CA PHE A 81 13.97 9.19 -1.96
C PHE A 81 14.73 9.71 -0.74
N ALA A 82 15.11 8.84 0.19
CA ALA A 82 15.91 9.23 1.36
C ALA A 82 16.96 8.20 1.73
N HIS A 83 18.18 8.67 2.00
CA HIS A 83 19.28 7.92 2.59
C HIS A 83 19.38 8.25 4.08
N LEU A 84 19.14 7.26 4.92
CA LEU A 84 19.09 7.40 6.37
C LEU A 84 20.27 6.71 7.05
N SER A 85 20.61 7.16 8.25
CA SER A 85 21.54 6.45 9.11
C SER A 85 20.95 5.12 9.58
N THR A 86 21.82 4.19 9.98
CA THR A 86 21.38 3.12 10.87
C THR A 86 20.97 3.72 12.23
N PRO A 87 20.01 3.11 12.95
CA PRO A 87 19.62 3.58 14.27
C PRO A 87 20.81 3.62 15.23
N GLY A 88 21.09 4.81 15.78
CA GLY A 88 22.14 5.05 16.76
C GLY A 88 21.58 5.44 18.12
N SER A 89 22.48 5.77 19.06
CA SER A 89 22.09 6.25 20.40
C SER A 89 21.34 7.60 20.41
N PHE A 90 21.26 8.28 19.27
CA PHE A 90 20.57 9.56 19.08
C PHE A 90 19.44 9.46 18.05
N GLY A 91 18.97 8.24 17.78
CA GLY A 91 17.97 7.97 16.76
C GLY A 91 18.56 7.83 15.36
N VAL A 92 17.74 8.16 14.36
CA VAL A 92 18.03 8.10 12.93
C VAL A 92 18.19 9.54 12.40
N SER A 93 19.14 9.72 11.48
CA SER A 93 19.37 10.99 10.79
C SER A 93 19.25 10.80 9.27
N PRO A 94 18.65 11.75 8.53
CA PRO A 94 18.78 11.77 7.08
C PRO A 94 20.18 12.22 6.69
N TYR A 95 20.86 11.37 5.94
CA TYR A 95 22.11 11.71 5.28
C TYR A 95 21.87 12.33 3.92
N GLY A 96 20.92 11.78 3.15
CA GLY A 96 20.54 12.31 1.85
C GLY A 96 19.04 12.28 1.62
N ILE A 97 18.52 13.22 0.84
CA ILE A 97 17.14 13.23 0.36
C ILE A 97 17.18 13.69 -1.10
N GLY A 98 16.39 13.04 -1.96
CA GLY A 98 16.21 13.47 -3.34
C GLY A 98 14.81 13.27 -3.84
N TYR A 99 14.56 13.87 -5.00
CA TYR A 99 13.23 13.90 -5.60
C TYR A 99 13.33 13.91 -7.12
N ASP A 100 12.59 13.01 -7.76
CA ASP A 100 12.35 12.95 -9.21
C ASP A 100 11.47 14.13 -9.62
N ALA A 101 12.12 15.24 -10.01
CA ALA A 101 11.46 16.53 -10.11
C ALA A 101 10.68 16.68 -11.41
N ASP A 102 11.16 16.07 -12.49
CA ASP A 102 10.48 16.07 -13.79
C ASP A 102 9.49 14.91 -13.93
N ASN A 103 9.50 13.96 -12.97
CA ASN A 103 8.60 12.81 -12.87
C ASN A 103 8.68 11.93 -14.12
N ASP A 104 9.89 11.71 -14.64
CA ASP A 104 10.14 10.83 -15.77
C ASP A 104 10.38 9.36 -15.36
N GLY A 105 10.50 9.10 -14.05
CA GLY A 105 10.71 7.79 -13.45
C GLY A 105 12.17 7.31 -13.47
N ASN A 106 13.14 8.18 -13.80
CA ASN A 106 14.56 7.86 -13.91
C ASN A 106 15.41 8.45 -12.78
N PHE A 107 14.95 8.39 -11.53
CA PHE A 107 15.76 8.82 -10.41
C PHE A 107 16.99 7.92 -10.17
N GLY A 108 18.13 8.55 -9.89
CA GLY A 108 19.36 7.87 -9.51
C GLY A 108 20.41 8.83 -9.00
N VAL A 109 21.49 8.30 -8.43
CA VAL A 109 22.56 9.10 -7.84
C VAL A 109 23.94 8.50 -8.15
N THR A 110 24.97 9.34 -8.21
CA THR A 110 26.35 8.97 -8.53
C THR A 110 27.34 9.57 -7.51
N PRO A 111 28.22 8.79 -6.86
CA PRO A 111 28.32 7.32 -6.91
C PRO A 111 27.01 6.60 -6.58
N SER A 112 26.81 5.38 -7.06
CA SER A 112 25.50 4.70 -6.96
C SER A 112 25.07 4.42 -5.53
N LEU A 113 23.84 4.78 -5.19
CA LEU A 113 23.14 4.35 -3.97
C LEU A 113 22.00 3.42 -4.36
N ALA A 114 21.80 2.36 -3.59
CA ALA A 114 20.65 1.49 -3.77
C ALA A 114 19.53 1.99 -2.84
N PHE A 115 18.40 2.36 -3.43
CA PHE A 115 17.15 2.58 -2.72
C PHE A 115 16.29 1.32 -2.79
N ASP A 116 15.49 1.08 -1.76
CA ASP A 116 14.44 0.08 -1.78
C ASP A 116 13.21 0.54 -2.58
N VAL A 117 12.18 -0.31 -2.61
CA VAL A 117 10.94 -0.05 -3.34
C VAL A 117 10.16 1.16 -2.82
N PHE A 118 10.47 1.63 -1.62
CA PHE A 118 9.85 2.78 -0.98
C PHE A 118 10.71 4.04 -1.08
N GLY A 119 11.79 4.01 -1.87
CA GLY A 119 12.72 5.12 -2.00
C GLY A 119 13.69 5.28 -0.84
N LEU A 120 13.80 4.31 0.08
CA LEU A 120 14.68 4.39 1.25
C LEU A 120 16.02 3.68 1.03
N SER A 121 17.09 4.27 1.57
CA SER A 121 18.40 3.64 1.68
C SER A 121 18.93 3.79 3.10
N THR A 122 19.74 2.86 3.57
CA THR A 122 20.39 2.95 4.89
C THR A 122 21.88 2.69 4.77
N GLY A 123 22.71 3.51 5.40
CA GLY A 123 24.15 3.35 5.27
C GLY A 123 24.97 4.42 5.96
N SER A 124 26.15 4.70 5.39
CA SER A 124 27.05 5.77 5.79
C SER A 124 26.98 6.89 4.76
N PRO A 125 27.05 8.17 5.17
CA PRO A 125 26.92 9.29 4.25
C PRO A 125 28.09 9.34 3.27
N PHE A 126 27.83 9.89 2.10
CA PHE A 126 28.78 10.21 1.05
C PHE A 126 28.52 11.62 0.53
N ASP A 127 29.25 12.60 1.05
CA ASP A 127 29.07 14.02 0.76
C ASP A 127 29.19 14.39 -0.73
N GLY A 128 30.01 13.67 -1.51
CA GLY A 128 30.21 13.95 -2.94
C GLY A 128 29.26 13.20 -3.89
N ARG A 129 28.01 12.95 -3.47
CA ARG A 129 27.03 12.23 -4.30
C ARG A 129 26.09 13.23 -4.95
N ASP A 130 25.91 13.10 -6.27
CA ASP A 130 25.01 13.94 -7.07
C ASP A 130 23.88 13.10 -7.67
N ALA A 131 22.76 13.73 -8.04
CA ALA A 131 21.74 13.09 -8.88
C ALA A 131 22.33 12.69 -10.25
N THR A 132 21.86 11.59 -10.82
CA THR A 132 22.28 11.15 -12.17
C THR A 132 21.53 11.88 -13.26
N ASP A 133 20.31 12.33 -12.97
CA ASP A 133 19.61 13.33 -13.76
C ASP A 133 19.93 14.72 -13.21
N ALA A 134 20.15 15.69 -14.10
CA ALA A 134 20.47 17.06 -13.71
C ALA A 134 19.22 17.89 -13.37
N ASP A 135 18.04 17.41 -13.77
CA ASP A 135 16.76 18.03 -13.44
C ASP A 135 16.22 17.56 -12.07
N ASP A 136 16.79 16.50 -11.48
CA ASP A 136 16.39 15.92 -10.19
C ASP A 136 17.07 16.55 -8.97
N HIS A 137 16.34 16.63 -7.88
CA HIS A 137 16.91 17.05 -6.60
C HIS A 137 17.69 15.93 -5.94
N TRP A 138 18.88 16.25 -5.43
CA TRP A 138 19.60 15.39 -4.49
C TRP A 138 20.57 16.21 -3.65
N GLN A 139 20.51 16.03 -2.34
CA GLN A 139 21.57 16.47 -1.45
C GLN A 139 21.88 15.39 -0.44
N GLU A 140 23.18 15.13 -0.26
CA GLU A 140 23.69 14.23 0.77
C GLU A 140 24.90 14.85 1.46
N GLY A 141 24.97 14.76 2.79
CA GLY A 141 26.15 15.26 3.50
C GLY A 141 26.14 15.03 5.01
N TRP A 142 27.35 14.96 5.56
CA TRP A 142 27.56 14.93 7.02
C TRP A 142 28.91 15.53 7.46
N PHE A 143 29.91 15.63 6.59
CA PHE A 143 31.31 15.88 6.98
C PHE A 143 31.97 17.08 6.31
N SER A 144 31.70 17.35 5.03
CA SER A 144 32.39 18.37 4.23
C SER A 144 31.47 19.27 3.42
N ASP A 145 30.34 18.75 2.92
CA ASP A 145 29.57 19.46 1.89
C ASP A 145 28.29 20.09 2.46
N GLY A 146 27.80 19.56 3.58
CA GLY A 146 26.65 20.07 4.31
C GLY A 146 26.06 19.00 5.23
N TYR A 147 24.87 19.27 5.75
CA TYR A 147 24.05 18.28 6.45
C TYR A 147 22.58 18.69 6.43
N TRP A 148 21.68 17.73 6.54
CA TRP A 148 20.25 17.98 6.68
C TRP A 148 19.94 18.52 8.07
N SER A 149 19.39 19.71 8.12
CA SER A 149 19.07 20.39 9.35
C SER A 149 17.57 20.41 9.62
N TYR A 150 17.19 20.22 10.88
CA TYR A 150 15.81 19.94 11.27
C TYR A 150 15.14 21.16 11.89
N TRP A 151 13.90 21.44 11.47
CA TRP A 151 13.15 22.64 11.81
C TRP A 151 11.74 22.31 12.23
N LEU A 152 11.20 23.09 13.17
CA LEU A 152 9.89 22.92 13.75
C LEU A 152 9.08 24.22 13.59
N GLY A 153 7.78 24.06 13.39
CA GLY A 153 6.81 25.13 13.28
C GLY A 153 5.44 24.70 13.77
N SER A 154 4.46 25.62 13.77
CA SER A 154 3.09 25.31 14.14
C SER A 154 2.10 26.30 13.55
N GLY A 155 0.87 25.83 13.29
CA GLY A 155 -0.20 26.66 12.72
C GLY A 155 -0.03 26.96 11.23
N ASP A 156 -0.87 27.84 10.69
CA ASP A 156 -0.64 28.41 9.36
C ASP A 156 0.44 29.50 9.44
N ASP A 157 1.24 29.63 8.40
CA ASP A 157 2.42 30.48 8.30
C ASP A 157 3.44 30.21 9.41
N PRO A 158 3.94 28.97 9.54
CA PRO A 158 4.83 28.59 10.64
C PRO A 158 6.09 29.46 10.64
N SER A 159 6.40 30.01 11.80
CA SER A 159 7.73 30.56 12.07
C SER A 159 8.66 29.41 12.44
N TRP A 160 9.66 29.17 11.59
CA TRP A 160 10.60 28.06 11.79
C TRP A 160 11.56 28.30 12.95
N GLU A 161 11.66 27.31 13.82
CA GLU A 161 12.65 27.21 14.88
C GLU A 161 13.49 25.96 14.68
N GLY A 162 14.79 26.03 14.95
CA GLY A 162 15.65 24.85 14.87
C GLY A 162 15.27 23.80 15.89
N ALA A 163 15.17 22.55 15.45
CA ALA A 163 14.89 21.44 16.34
C ALA A 163 16.09 21.17 17.26
N MET A 164 15.81 20.98 18.56
CA MET A 164 16.80 20.53 19.55
C MET A 164 16.68 19.02 19.85
N THR A 165 15.89 18.31 19.05
CA THR A 165 15.61 16.89 19.16
C THR A 165 15.76 16.25 17.77
N GLY A 166 16.23 15.00 17.72
CA GLY A 166 16.25 14.25 16.47
C GLY A 166 14.85 13.78 16.08
N MET A 167 14.63 13.50 14.80
CA MET A 167 13.31 13.11 14.29
C MET A 167 12.72 11.86 14.96
N SER A 168 13.56 10.92 15.43
CA SER A 168 13.13 9.72 16.14
C SER A 168 12.51 10.00 17.50
N ASP A 169 12.97 11.04 18.19
CA ASP A 169 12.48 11.43 19.52
C ASP A 169 11.43 12.55 19.45
N ARG A 170 11.29 13.18 18.27
CA ARG A 170 10.35 14.26 18.02
C ARG A 170 8.93 13.72 17.89
N VAL A 171 8.23 13.58 19.01
CA VAL A 171 6.80 13.25 19.03
C VAL A 171 5.98 14.39 18.40
N LEU A 172 5.21 14.09 17.36
CA LEU A 172 4.35 15.03 16.64
C LEU A 172 3.16 15.48 17.49
N THR A 173 2.67 16.67 17.19
CA THR A 173 1.48 17.25 17.82
C THR A 173 0.55 17.76 16.74
N ASP A 174 -0.76 17.61 16.92
CA ASP A 174 -1.73 18.11 15.93
C ASP A 174 -1.49 19.60 15.60
N GLY A 175 -1.43 19.90 14.30
CA GLY A 175 -1.13 21.23 13.77
C GLY A 175 0.34 21.63 13.78
N SER A 176 1.28 20.69 14.00
CA SER A 176 2.71 21.00 13.88
C SER A 176 3.21 20.98 12.44
N TRP A 177 4.32 21.68 12.22
CA TRP A 177 5.14 21.57 11.03
C TRP A 177 6.52 21.08 11.39
N ASP A 178 7.06 20.18 10.58
CA ASP A 178 8.44 19.75 10.68
C ASP A 178 9.09 19.88 9.30
N GLY A 179 10.36 20.27 9.25
CA GLY A 179 11.03 20.58 8.00
C GLY A 179 12.49 20.16 7.98
N TRP A 180 12.94 19.65 6.85
CA TRP A 180 14.35 19.41 6.56
C TRP A 180 14.85 20.45 5.57
N SER A 181 15.94 21.14 5.93
CA SER A 181 16.61 22.10 5.06
C SER A 181 18.08 21.72 4.96
N TYR A 182 18.59 21.50 3.75
CA TYR A 182 19.97 21.11 3.56
C TYR A 182 20.91 22.30 3.77
N ALA A 183 21.79 22.20 4.77
CA ALA A 183 22.72 23.26 5.14
C ALA A 183 23.98 23.21 4.25
N VAL A 184 23.87 23.70 3.00
CA VAL A 184 24.99 23.77 2.04
C VAL A 184 26.17 24.51 2.66
N GLY A 185 27.34 23.87 2.69
CA GLY A 185 28.55 24.45 3.30
C GLY A 185 28.40 24.74 4.80
N PHE A 186 27.50 24.02 5.48
CA PHE A 186 27.14 24.21 6.89
C PHE A 186 26.47 25.56 7.19
N ASP A 187 25.95 26.25 6.18
CA ASP A 187 25.13 27.43 6.40
C ASP A 187 23.71 27.02 6.78
N TRP A 188 23.38 27.22 8.06
CA TRP A 188 22.15 26.72 8.65
C TRP A 188 21.01 27.71 8.45
N GLN A 189 20.06 27.35 7.59
CA GLN A 189 18.92 28.20 7.22
C GLN A 189 17.60 27.45 7.30
N ALA A 190 16.55 28.15 7.72
CA ALA A 190 15.20 27.60 7.75
C ALA A 190 14.69 27.29 6.34
N PRO A 191 13.76 26.33 6.18
CA PRO A 191 13.12 26.10 4.90
C PRO A 191 12.54 27.40 4.32
N SER A 192 12.78 27.59 3.03
CA SER A 192 12.14 28.62 2.22
C SER A 192 10.64 28.32 2.05
N MET A 193 9.94 29.19 1.32
CA MET A 193 8.50 29.03 1.12
C MET A 193 8.24 27.83 0.21
N PRO A 194 7.57 26.76 0.67
CA PRO A 194 7.39 25.57 -0.14
C PRO A 194 6.26 25.74 -1.16
N VAL A 195 6.34 24.96 -2.24
CA VAL A 195 5.20 24.66 -3.10
C VAL A 195 4.61 23.30 -2.74
N ALA A 196 3.32 23.11 -2.95
CA ALA A 196 2.66 21.85 -2.63
C ALA A 196 3.17 20.72 -3.53
N ALA A 197 3.65 19.62 -2.93
CA ALA A 197 3.89 18.40 -3.67
C ALA A 197 2.56 17.91 -4.27
N THR A 198 2.58 17.58 -5.56
CA THR A 198 1.38 17.10 -6.26
C THR A 198 1.11 15.65 -5.92
N VAL A 199 -0.15 15.21 -5.93
CA VAL A 199 -0.46 13.77 -5.86
C VAL A 199 0.05 13.11 -7.16
N PRO A 200 0.87 12.04 -7.11
CA PRO A 200 1.32 11.32 -8.30
C PRO A 200 0.10 10.86 -9.11
N ALA A 201 0.07 11.18 -10.39
CA ALA A 201 -1.00 10.69 -11.25
C ALA A 201 -0.90 9.16 -11.33
N PRO A 202 -2.00 8.39 -11.15
CA PRO A 202 -1.96 6.97 -11.46
C PRO A 202 -1.49 6.84 -12.91
N ALA A 203 -0.51 5.96 -13.15
CA ALA A 203 0.15 5.76 -14.45
C ALA A 203 -0.82 5.49 -15.63
N SER A 204 -2.09 5.28 -15.33
CA SER A 204 -3.24 5.16 -16.23
C SER A 204 -3.49 6.37 -17.14
N LEU A 205 -3.01 7.58 -16.81
CA LEU A 205 -3.26 8.78 -17.64
C LEU A 205 -2.22 9.04 -18.75
N ALA A 206 -1.04 8.40 -18.72
CA ALA A 206 0.00 8.59 -19.73
C ALA A 206 -0.19 7.73 -21.01
N LEU A 207 -1.09 6.73 -20.98
CA LEU A 207 -1.34 5.82 -22.10
C LEU A 207 -2.24 6.39 -23.21
N LEU A 208 -2.80 7.60 -23.05
CA LEU A 208 -3.65 8.23 -24.06
C LEU A 208 -2.89 9.05 -25.13
N LEU A 209 -1.56 9.24 -25.00
CA LEU A 209 -0.79 10.04 -25.98
C LEU A 209 0.50 9.38 -26.54
N GLY A 210 0.96 8.26 -26.00
CA GLY A 210 2.25 7.64 -26.39
C GLY A 210 2.17 6.40 -27.30
N GLY A 211 1.00 6.05 -27.81
CA GLY A 211 0.80 4.86 -28.63
C GLY A 211 1.34 5.00 -30.06
N LEU A 212 2.66 5.03 -30.24
CA LEU A 212 3.36 4.60 -31.47
C LEU A 212 4.89 4.67 -31.28
N VAL A 213 5.52 3.50 -31.42
CA VAL A 213 6.93 3.21 -31.80
C VAL A 213 7.72 2.44 -30.73
N GLY A 214 8.15 1.22 -31.10
CA GLY A 214 9.55 0.82 -30.83
C GLY A 214 9.83 -0.35 -29.88
N THR A 215 9.46 -1.57 -30.28
CA THR A 215 10.20 -2.85 -30.13
C THR A 215 11.24 -3.05 -28.99
N ARG A 216 10.98 -4.11 -28.21
CA ARG A 216 11.90 -5.18 -27.74
C ARG A 216 13.24 -4.78 -27.09
N ARG A 217 13.32 -5.01 -25.77
CA ARG A 217 14.35 -5.87 -25.14
C ARG A 217 13.88 -6.31 -23.74
N ARG A 218 13.56 -7.60 -23.58
CA ARG A 218 13.34 -8.21 -22.26
C ARG A 218 14.68 -8.27 -21.53
N ARG A 219 14.87 -7.43 -20.50
CA ARG A 219 15.89 -7.63 -19.47
C ARG A 219 15.18 -8.13 -18.22
N ARG A 220 15.66 -9.26 -17.70
CA ARG A 220 15.21 -9.85 -16.43
C ARG A 220 15.58 -8.86 -15.33
N MET A 221 14.60 -8.23 -14.70
CA MET A 221 14.80 -7.49 -13.46
C MET A 221 14.93 -8.51 -12.33
N VAL A 222 15.93 -8.32 -11.48
CA VAL A 222 16.03 -8.99 -10.19
C VAL A 222 15.39 -8.03 -9.20
N VAL A 223 14.15 -8.30 -8.81
CA VAL A 223 13.43 -7.54 -7.79
C VAL A 223 13.97 -7.99 -6.44
N ALA A 224 14.78 -7.14 -5.80
CA ALA A 224 15.18 -7.31 -4.42
C ALA A 224 14.07 -6.72 -3.54
N ALA A 225 13.31 -7.60 -2.90
CA ALA A 225 12.29 -7.25 -1.93
C ALA A 225 12.93 -6.65 -0.69
N ALA A 226 12.59 -5.41 -0.37
CA ALA A 226 12.96 -4.78 0.90
C ALA A 226 11.68 -4.37 1.62
N VAL A 227 11.73 -4.65 2.91
CA VAL A 227 10.60 -4.74 3.81
C VAL A 227 10.71 -3.58 4.78
N SER A 228 9.64 -2.79 4.85
CA SER A 228 9.52 -1.71 5.82
C SER A 228 8.89 -2.26 7.09
N GLY A 229 9.64 -2.22 8.20
CA GLY A 229 9.05 -2.33 9.52
C GLY A 229 8.19 -1.09 9.78
N VAL A 230 6.89 -1.22 9.53
CA VAL A 230 5.88 -0.28 9.99
C VAL A 230 5.80 -0.41 11.51
N THR A 231 6.12 0.68 12.23
CA THR A 231 5.80 0.81 13.64
C THR A 231 4.28 0.75 13.78
N ALA A 232 3.80 -0.22 14.56
CA ALA A 232 2.39 -0.54 14.74
C ALA A 232 1.59 0.64 15.31
N GLY A 233 1.10 1.52 14.45
CA GLY A 233 -0.21 2.10 14.64
C GLY A 233 -1.20 0.93 14.70
N ALA A 234 -2.13 0.94 15.66
CA ALA A 234 -3.10 -0.15 15.77
C ALA A 234 -3.87 -0.26 14.44
N LEU A 235 -3.54 -1.28 13.63
CA LEU A 235 -4.32 -1.64 12.45
C LEU A 235 -5.78 -1.69 12.88
N ALA A 236 -6.63 -0.87 12.27
CA ALA A 236 -8.06 -0.97 12.49
C ALA A 236 -8.48 -2.35 12.00
N GLY A 237 -8.82 -3.25 12.92
CA GLY A 237 -9.17 -4.62 12.58
C GLY A 237 -10.37 -4.66 11.65
N TYR A 238 -10.32 -5.57 10.68
CA TYR A 238 -11.44 -5.79 9.78
C TYR A 238 -12.71 -6.15 10.58
N THR A 239 -13.80 -5.45 10.26
CA THR A 239 -15.12 -5.75 10.80
C THR A 239 -15.86 -6.62 9.80
N TYR A 240 -16.15 -7.88 10.20
CA TYR A 240 -16.82 -8.84 9.35
C TYR A 240 -18.15 -8.33 8.80
N ASP A 241 -18.27 -8.31 7.47
CA ASP A 241 -19.52 -8.09 6.75
C ASP A 241 -19.78 -9.29 5.83
N PRO A 242 -20.85 -10.08 6.05
CA PRO A 242 -21.13 -11.24 5.22
C PRO A 242 -21.40 -10.88 3.75
N SER A 243 -21.75 -9.63 3.44
CA SER A 243 -21.95 -9.17 2.06
C SER A 243 -20.63 -9.04 1.28
N ASP A 244 -19.49 -8.98 1.98
CA ASP A 244 -18.16 -8.94 1.37
C ASP A 244 -17.80 -10.28 0.72
N PHE A 245 -18.50 -11.38 0.99
CA PHE A 245 -18.08 -12.73 0.60
C PHE A 245 -19.08 -13.49 -0.27
N ALA A 246 -18.71 -14.67 -0.75
CA ALA A 246 -19.66 -15.64 -1.27
C ALA A 246 -20.66 -16.07 -0.19
N VAL A 247 -21.96 -16.04 -0.49
CA VAL A 247 -23.04 -16.31 0.49
C VAL A 247 -23.92 -17.51 0.15
N GLU A 248 -23.81 -18.04 -1.06
CA GLU A 248 -24.66 -19.13 -1.53
C GLU A 248 -23.95 -20.01 -2.55
N VAL A 249 -24.03 -21.33 -2.37
CA VAL A 249 -23.69 -22.29 -3.41
C VAL A 249 -24.87 -22.41 -4.37
N VAL A 250 -24.70 -21.94 -5.60
CA VAL A 250 -25.71 -21.99 -6.66
C VAL A 250 -25.74 -23.36 -7.32
N SER A 251 -24.56 -23.94 -7.55
CA SER A 251 -24.43 -25.31 -8.05
C SER A 251 -23.08 -25.90 -7.68
N SER A 252 -23.00 -27.22 -7.57
CA SER A 252 -21.74 -27.94 -7.41
C SER A 252 -21.73 -29.22 -8.26
N THR A 253 -20.54 -29.62 -8.71
CA THR A 253 -20.32 -30.83 -9.49
C THR A 253 -19.25 -31.67 -8.79
N GLY A 254 -19.58 -32.92 -8.46
CA GLY A 254 -18.61 -33.87 -7.89
C GLY A 254 -18.16 -33.57 -6.46
N LEU A 255 -18.84 -32.68 -5.73
CA LEU A 255 -18.54 -32.26 -4.36
C LEU A 255 -19.73 -32.59 -3.43
N PRO A 256 -19.80 -33.81 -2.87
CA PRO A 256 -21.00 -34.28 -2.18
C PRO A 256 -21.15 -33.79 -0.73
N GLY A 257 -20.17 -33.08 -0.15
CA GLY A 257 -20.22 -32.62 1.25
C GLY A 257 -20.30 -33.75 2.28
N SER A 258 -19.65 -34.87 2.00
CA SER A 258 -19.62 -36.04 2.87
C SER A 258 -18.31 -36.19 3.66
N SER A 259 -17.25 -35.47 3.29
CA SER A 259 -15.94 -35.48 3.93
C SER A 259 -15.46 -34.06 4.23
N LEU A 260 -14.33 -33.97 4.94
CA LEU A 260 -13.73 -32.71 5.37
C LEU A 260 -13.51 -31.71 4.22
N TYR A 261 -13.02 -32.18 3.08
CA TYR A 261 -12.54 -31.31 2.01
C TYR A 261 -13.37 -31.36 0.72
N ASN A 262 -14.55 -31.99 0.74
CA ASN A 262 -15.44 -32.06 -0.44
C ASN A 262 -16.77 -31.34 -0.22
N ASP A 263 -16.83 -30.46 0.78
CA ASP A 263 -17.99 -29.65 1.08
C ASP A 263 -17.98 -28.38 0.24
N PRO A 264 -18.91 -28.20 -0.72
CA PRO A 264 -18.95 -26.98 -1.50
C PRO A 264 -19.36 -25.76 -0.66
N ALA A 265 -19.92 -25.92 0.54
CA ALA A 265 -20.28 -24.78 1.40
C ALA A 265 -19.07 -24.19 2.14
N ALA A 266 -17.92 -24.88 2.13
CA ALA A 266 -16.71 -24.42 2.81
C ALA A 266 -16.04 -23.21 2.12
N VAL A 267 -16.44 -22.86 0.89
CA VAL A 267 -15.99 -21.62 0.21
C VAL A 267 -16.83 -20.39 0.56
N LEU A 268 -17.86 -20.53 1.39
CA LEU A 268 -18.77 -19.45 1.75
C LEU A 268 -18.27 -18.70 2.99
N GLY A 269 -18.56 -17.40 3.06
CA GLY A 269 -18.11 -16.56 4.16
C GLY A 269 -16.65 -16.09 4.01
N GLY A 270 -16.09 -15.61 5.12
CA GLY A 270 -14.72 -15.09 5.14
C GLY A 270 -13.67 -16.19 5.14
N PRO A 271 -12.41 -15.87 4.80
CA PRO A 271 -11.33 -16.85 4.82
C PRO A 271 -11.14 -17.46 6.20
N SER A 272 -10.56 -18.67 6.23
CA SER A 272 -10.36 -19.41 7.46
C SER A 272 -9.48 -18.63 8.42
N THR A 273 -9.87 -18.54 9.69
CA THR A 273 -9.12 -17.80 10.71
C THR A 273 -8.38 -18.71 11.69
N TRP A 274 -8.97 -19.85 11.99
CA TRP A 274 -8.44 -20.88 12.89
C TRP A 274 -8.61 -22.25 12.29
N PHE A 275 -7.75 -23.17 12.66
CA PHE A 275 -7.83 -24.55 12.23
C PHE A 275 -7.35 -25.53 13.30
N ASN A 276 -7.83 -26.77 13.25
CA ASN A 276 -7.46 -27.84 14.17
C ASN A 276 -6.35 -28.71 13.58
N ASN A 277 -5.10 -28.48 14.03
CA ASN A 277 -3.91 -29.23 13.64
C ASN A 277 -3.84 -30.66 14.22
N ALA A 278 -4.82 -31.09 15.01
CA ALA A 278 -4.81 -32.44 15.58
C ALA A 278 -4.99 -33.52 14.51
N PHE A 279 -4.01 -34.44 14.41
CA PHE A 279 -4.07 -35.61 13.52
C PHE A 279 -4.90 -36.78 14.08
N VAL A 280 -5.27 -36.72 15.37
CA VAL A 280 -6.07 -37.75 16.03
C VAL A 280 -7.50 -37.25 16.20
N ALA A 281 -8.45 -37.99 15.63
CA ALA A 281 -9.87 -37.67 15.75
C ALA A 281 -10.29 -37.52 17.22
N GLY A 282 -10.93 -36.38 17.54
CA GLY A 282 -11.39 -36.05 18.89
C GLY A 282 -10.37 -35.29 19.76
N GLN A 283 -9.15 -35.06 19.27
CA GLN A 283 -8.20 -34.12 19.89
C GLN A 283 -8.35 -32.72 19.27
N THR A 284 -7.90 -31.71 20.01
CA THR A 284 -7.87 -30.31 19.56
C THR A 284 -6.46 -29.75 19.72
N ASP A 285 -5.95 -29.15 18.64
CA ASP A 285 -4.74 -28.33 18.57
C ASP A 285 -5.09 -27.13 17.68
N PHE A 286 -5.76 -26.13 18.26
CA PHE A 286 -6.22 -24.97 17.50
C PHE A 286 -5.08 -23.99 17.26
N ARG A 287 -4.92 -23.60 16.01
CA ARG A 287 -3.89 -22.67 15.54
C ARG A 287 -4.49 -21.64 14.61
N ARG A 288 -3.86 -20.47 14.55
CA ARG A 288 -4.25 -19.42 13.60
C ARG A 288 -3.84 -19.82 12.19
N VAL A 289 -4.69 -19.50 11.21
CA VAL A 289 -4.31 -19.57 9.80
C VAL A 289 -3.38 -18.41 9.49
N LYS A 290 -2.22 -18.71 8.92
CA LYS A 290 -1.13 -17.75 8.66
C LYS A 290 -0.36 -18.09 7.39
N LEU A 291 0.43 -17.14 6.91
CA LEU A 291 1.12 -17.29 5.62
C LEU A 291 2.09 -18.48 5.50
N ILE A 292 2.50 -19.07 6.63
CA ILE A 292 3.42 -20.23 6.72
C ILE A 292 2.74 -21.48 7.30
N GLU A 293 1.44 -21.42 7.58
CA GLU A 293 0.66 -22.52 8.14
C GLU A 293 -0.82 -22.31 7.73
N SER A 294 -1.19 -22.94 6.61
CA SER A 294 -2.51 -22.81 6.01
C SER A 294 -3.57 -23.56 6.80
N ALA A 295 -4.84 -23.28 6.49
CA ALA A 295 -5.96 -23.96 7.13
C ALA A 295 -5.90 -25.49 6.91
N PHE A 296 -6.35 -26.25 7.90
CA PHE A 296 -6.38 -27.71 7.83
C PHE A 296 -7.53 -28.26 8.66
N ASN A 297 -8.13 -29.37 8.22
CA ASN A 297 -9.14 -30.11 8.97
C ASN A 297 -10.42 -29.29 9.28
N THR A 298 -10.60 -28.80 10.51
CA THR A 298 -11.83 -28.13 10.96
C THR A 298 -11.54 -26.86 11.75
N GLY A 299 -12.51 -25.95 11.78
CA GLY A 299 -12.45 -24.73 12.58
C GLY A 299 -12.85 -24.96 14.04
N LEU A 300 -13.04 -23.85 14.78
CA LEU A 300 -13.26 -23.88 16.23
C LEU A 300 -14.55 -24.60 16.63
N GLU A 301 -15.57 -24.55 15.78
CA GLU A 301 -16.88 -25.17 15.99
C GLU A 301 -17.00 -26.55 15.32
N GLY A 302 -15.90 -27.05 14.74
CA GLY A 302 -15.88 -28.31 13.98
C GLY A 302 -16.41 -28.16 12.55
N GLU A 303 -16.61 -26.93 12.08
CA GLU A 303 -16.96 -26.57 10.72
C GLU A 303 -15.84 -26.93 9.75
N ARG A 304 -16.21 -27.23 8.51
CA ARG A 304 -15.26 -27.54 7.44
C ARG A 304 -14.78 -26.23 6.83
N LEU A 305 -13.47 -26.12 6.67
CA LEU A 305 -12.82 -24.86 6.32
C LEU A 305 -12.55 -24.71 4.83
N ILE A 306 -12.39 -25.81 4.09
CA ILE A 306 -11.80 -25.76 2.74
C ILE A 306 -12.49 -26.76 1.81
N THR A 307 -12.62 -26.38 0.55
CA THR A 307 -13.02 -27.29 -0.53
C THR A 307 -11.84 -27.58 -1.46
N THR A 308 -11.51 -28.86 -1.64
CA THR A 308 -10.55 -29.36 -2.62
C THR A 308 -11.24 -29.62 -3.98
N PHE A 309 -10.67 -29.11 -5.06
CA PHE A 309 -11.18 -29.22 -6.43
C PHE A 309 -10.24 -30.06 -7.31
N ASN A 310 -10.63 -31.30 -7.53
CA ASN A 310 -10.00 -32.18 -8.52
C ASN A 310 -10.56 -31.93 -9.92
N ALA A 311 -9.83 -32.38 -10.94
CA ALA A 311 -10.25 -32.29 -12.33
C ALA A 311 -11.70 -32.77 -12.55
N GLY A 312 -12.54 -31.90 -13.09
CA GLY A 312 -13.97 -32.18 -13.34
C GLY A 312 -14.90 -31.91 -12.15
N GLN A 313 -14.37 -31.47 -11.01
CA GLN A 313 -15.17 -30.91 -9.91
C GLN A 313 -15.29 -29.40 -10.08
N SER A 314 -16.42 -28.84 -9.64
CA SER A 314 -16.63 -27.40 -9.66
C SER A 314 -17.66 -26.95 -8.63
N VAL A 315 -17.59 -25.68 -8.26
CA VAL A 315 -18.66 -24.98 -7.52
C VAL A 315 -18.91 -23.64 -8.18
N THR A 316 -20.18 -23.27 -8.30
CA THR A 316 -20.60 -21.91 -8.62
C THR A 316 -21.24 -21.31 -7.39
N VAL A 317 -20.76 -20.14 -6.99
CA VAL A 317 -21.28 -19.39 -5.84
C VAL A 317 -21.86 -18.06 -6.28
N ARG A 318 -22.77 -17.52 -5.47
CA ARG A 318 -23.28 -16.16 -5.57
C ARG A 318 -22.63 -15.30 -4.50
N MET A 319 -22.15 -14.12 -4.90
CA MET A 319 -21.57 -13.12 -4.00
C MET A 319 -22.65 -12.43 -3.17
N GLY A 320 -22.30 -12.01 -1.95
CA GLY A 320 -23.19 -11.33 -1.01
C GLY A 320 -23.60 -9.94 -1.48
N ARG A 321 -22.76 -9.32 -2.32
CA ARG A 321 -23.04 -8.12 -3.10
C ARG A 321 -22.53 -8.29 -4.53
N ARG A 322 -22.96 -7.40 -5.42
CA ARG A 322 -22.32 -7.26 -6.73
C ARG A 322 -20.88 -6.79 -6.57
N VAL A 323 -19.98 -7.44 -7.28
CA VAL A 323 -18.58 -7.01 -7.38
C VAL A 323 -18.46 -6.17 -8.63
N TYR A 324 -18.05 -4.92 -8.49
CA TYR A 324 -17.95 -3.98 -9.61
C TYR A 324 -16.51 -3.95 -10.11
N ASP A 325 -16.33 -3.76 -11.42
CA ASP A 325 -15.09 -3.21 -11.99
C ASP A 325 -15.04 -1.74 -11.57
N ASP A 326 -14.39 -1.47 -10.43
CA ASP A 326 -14.36 -0.15 -9.80
C ASP A 326 -12.97 0.48 -9.96
N PRO A 327 -12.84 1.65 -10.61
CA PRO A 327 -11.54 2.31 -10.76
C PRO A 327 -10.91 2.73 -9.42
N ASN A 328 -11.67 2.70 -8.31
CA ASN A 328 -11.18 2.97 -6.97
C ASN A 328 -10.87 1.68 -6.18
N SER A 329 -11.00 0.51 -6.80
CA SER A 329 -10.46 -0.73 -6.27
C SER A 329 -8.93 -0.63 -6.18
N PRO A 330 -8.30 -0.93 -5.02
CA PRO A 330 -6.86 -0.93 -4.89
C PRO A 330 -6.19 -1.78 -5.98
N TYR A 331 -5.22 -1.18 -6.66
CA TYR A 331 -4.45 -1.81 -7.74
C TYR A 331 -5.28 -2.30 -8.94
N GLY A 332 -6.53 -1.84 -9.08
CA GLY A 332 -7.46 -2.35 -10.09
C GLY A 332 -7.97 -3.77 -9.82
N VAL A 333 -7.83 -4.28 -8.59
CA VAL A 333 -8.27 -5.62 -8.23
C VAL A 333 -9.64 -5.56 -7.58
N ASP A 334 -10.63 -6.26 -8.14
CA ASP A 334 -12.02 -6.18 -7.67
C ASP A 334 -12.48 -7.42 -6.89
N LEU A 335 -11.83 -8.56 -7.11
CA LEU A 335 -12.19 -9.84 -6.48
C LEU A 335 -10.95 -10.50 -5.91
N ASN A 336 -11.03 -10.98 -4.66
CA ASN A 336 -9.93 -11.69 -4.01
C ASN A 336 -10.35 -13.14 -3.73
N VAL A 337 -9.47 -14.10 -4.03
CA VAL A 337 -9.75 -15.55 -3.84
C VAL A 337 -8.71 -16.13 -2.89
N PHE A 338 -9.19 -16.79 -1.84
CA PHE A 338 -8.35 -17.36 -0.78
C PHE A 338 -8.23 -18.86 -0.96
N GLY A 339 -6.99 -19.33 -1.07
CA GLY A 339 -6.67 -20.73 -1.23
C GLY A 339 -5.98 -21.34 -0.01
N ASN A 340 -5.49 -22.57 -0.15
CA ASN A 340 -4.70 -23.23 0.89
C ASN A 340 -3.18 -23.07 0.72
N ALA A 341 -2.75 -22.13 -0.13
CA ALA A 341 -1.33 -21.84 -0.28
C ALA A 341 -0.66 -21.52 1.06
N PHE A 342 0.62 -21.90 1.18
CA PHE A 342 1.50 -21.49 2.28
C PHE A 342 2.93 -21.34 1.79
N PHE A 343 3.67 -20.40 2.39
CA PHE A 343 5.08 -20.24 2.14
C PHE A 343 5.89 -21.29 2.90
N VAL A 344 6.95 -21.77 2.26
CA VAL A 344 7.89 -22.73 2.83
C VAL A 344 9.14 -21.99 3.31
N GLY A 345 9.70 -22.37 4.46
CA GLY A 345 10.87 -21.70 5.02
C GLY A 345 11.71 -22.57 5.94
N THR A 346 12.69 -21.94 6.59
CA THR A 346 13.57 -22.53 7.59
C THR A 346 13.44 -21.78 8.91
N GLY A 347 13.30 -22.51 10.00
CA GLY A 347 13.01 -21.95 11.32
C GLY A 347 12.58 -22.99 12.36
N GLY A 348 12.28 -24.22 11.93
CA GLY A 348 11.85 -25.31 12.80
C GLY A 348 10.38 -25.65 12.61
N ALA A 349 9.76 -26.28 13.62
CA ALA A 349 8.33 -26.54 13.60
C ALA A 349 7.56 -25.22 13.77
N VAL A 350 6.51 -25.02 12.98
CA VAL A 350 5.63 -23.85 13.05
C VAL A 350 4.55 -24.06 14.10
N SER A 351 4.19 -22.98 14.80
CA SER A 351 3.09 -22.87 15.77
C SER A 351 2.72 -21.39 15.95
N ASP A 352 1.71 -21.11 16.80
CA ASP A 352 1.38 -19.74 17.22
C ASP A 352 2.51 -19.05 17.99
N ASP A 353 3.43 -19.78 18.61
CA ASP A 353 4.59 -19.23 19.33
C ASP A 353 5.80 -18.96 18.41
N THR A 354 5.67 -19.20 17.10
CA THR A 354 6.78 -18.99 16.15
C THR A 354 7.09 -17.50 15.99
N ASP A 355 8.34 -17.12 16.25
CA ASP A 355 8.84 -15.78 15.98
C ASP A 355 9.06 -15.58 14.49
N LEU A 356 8.14 -14.85 13.85
CA LEU A 356 8.13 -14.64 12.40
C LEU A 356 9.31 -13.80 11.91
N SER A 357 9.94 -13.00 12.77
CA SER A 357 11.16 -12.26 12.43
C SER A 357 12.37 -13.19 12.25
N SER A 358 12.34 -14.38 12.85
CA SER A 358 13.40 -15.39 12.73
C SER A 358 13.10 -16.48 11.71
N PHE A 359 11.83 -16.65 11.32
CA PHE A 359 11.43 -17.65 10.32
C PHE A 359 11.74 -17.14 8.90
N THR A 360 12.72 -17.75 8.24
CA THR A 360 13.17 -17.31 6.91
C THR A 360 12.46 -18.07 5.79
N LEU A 361 11.87 -17.37 4.83
CA LEU A 361 11.22 -17.94 3.66
C LEU A 361 12.25 -18.47 2.66
N SER A 362 11.99 -19.65 2.11
CA SER A 362 12.88 -20.35 1.18
C SER A 362 12.71 -19.91 -0.29
N GLY A 363 11.71 -19.09 -0.59
CA GLY A 363 11.32 -18.72 -1.95
C GLY A 363 10.24 -19.61 -2.56
N GLY A 364 9.95 -20.76 -1.93
CA GLY A 364 8.88 -21.66 -2.37
C GLY A 364 7.54 -21.28 -1.78
N VAL A 365 6.50 -21.33 -2.61
CA VAL A 365 5.09 -21.32 -2.20
C VAL A 365 4.46 -22.64 -2.64
N SER A 366 3.76 -23.29 -1.72
CA SER A 366 2.91 -24.43 -2.06
C SER A 366 1.64 -23.88 -2.66
N ILE A 367 1.37 -24.18 -3.94
CA ILE A 367 0.15 -23.76 -4.65
C ILE A 367 -0.42 -24.96 -5.41
N GLU A 368 -1.74 -25.07 -5.44
CA GLU A 368 -2.46 -26.13 -6.13
C GLU A 368 -3.55 -25.52 -7.01
N SER A 369 -3.28 -25.43 -8.31
CA SER A 369 -4.09 -24.54 -9.15
C SER A 369 -5.55 -24.98 -9.32
N VAL A 370 -6.46 -24.01 -9.15
CA VAL A 370 -7.85 -24.02 -9.64
C VAL A 370 -8.07 -22.95 -10.70
N ARG A 371 -9.09 -23.11 -11.55
CA ARG A 371 -9.51 -22.09 -12.51
C ARG A 371 -10.67 -21.27 -11.95
N ILE A 372 -10.60 -19.96 -12.14
CA ILE A 372 -11.66 -19.02 -11.75
C ILE A 372 -12.36 -18.48 -12.99
N SER A 373 -13.69 -18.52 -12.96
CA SER A 373 -14.56 -17.87 -13.94
C SER A 373 -15.54 -16.95 -13.22
N VAL A 374 -15.97 -15.86 -13.86
CA VAL A 374 -16.92 -14.89 -13.30
C VAL A 374 -18.07 -14.62 -14.25
N SER A 375 -19.23 -14.25 -13.69
CA SER A 375 -20.43 -13.97 -14.47
C SER A 375 -21.36 -12.96 -13.77
N PRO A 376 -21.97 -12.01 -14.51
CA PRO A 376 -23.05 -11.19 -13.98
C PRO A 376 -24.37 -11.93 -13.80
N ASP A 377 -24.62 -13.00 -14.55
CA ASP A 377 -25.97 -13.56 -14.71
C ASP A 377 -26.04 -15.09 -14.65
N ASN A 378 -24.92 -15.76 -14.33
CA ASN A 378 -24.78 -17.22 -14.30
C ASN A 378 -24.97 -17.88 -15.68
N VAL A 379 -24.90 -17.11 -16.77
CA VAL A 379 -25.05 -17.57 -18.16
C VAL A 379 -23.85 -17.16 -19.01
N ASN A 380 -23.47 -15.89 -18.96
CA ASN A 380 -22.34 -15.32 -19.68
C ASN A 380 -21.09 -15.37 -18.79
N TRP A 381 -20.11 -16.17 -19.19
CA TRP A 381 -18.92 -16.44 -18.38
C TRP A 381 -17.67 -15.87 -19.02
N TYR A 382 -16.86 -15.22 -18.20
CA TYR A 382 -15.47 -14.94 -18.49
C TYR A 382 -14.58 -15.85 -17.64
N THR A 383 -13.53 -16.40 -18.23
CA THR A 383 -12.58 -17.28 -17.55
C THR A 383 -11.23 -16.59 -17.55
N PHE A 384 -10.62 -16.48 -16.37
CA PHE A 384 -9.29 -15.93 -16.24
C PHE A 384 -8.22 -16.94 -16.69
N ASP A 385 -7.30 -16.50 -17.55
CA ASP A 385 -6.20 -17.32 -18.08
C ASP A 385 -4.87 -16.93 -17.43
N GLY A 386 -4.01 -17.92 -17.14
CA GLY A 386 -2.65 -17.69 -16.62
C GLY A 386 -2.54 -17.34 -15.13
N ARG A 387 -3.66 -17.41 -14.40
CA ARG A 387 -3.81 -17.07 -12.98
C ARG A 387 -4.72 -18.10 -12.30
N THR A 388 -4.51 -18.34 -11.01
CA THR A 388 -5.19 -19.40 -10.28
C THR A 388 -5.78 -18.92 -8.96
N GLY A 389 -6.87 -19.52 -8.49
CA GLY A 389 -7.51 -19.13 -7.23
C GLY A 389 -6.67 -19.47 -5.99
N ASP A 390 -6.04 -20.63 -5.98
CA ASP A 390 -5.05 -21.00 -4.96
C ASP A 390 -3.67 -20.49 -5.39
N GLY A 391 -3.43 -19.22 -5.09
CA GLY A 391 -2.38 -18.41 -5.69
C GLY A 391 -1.18 -18.12 -4.80
N LEU A 392 -0.39 -17.13 -5.22
CA LEU A 392 0.94 -16.82 -4.69
C LEU A 392 0.95 -16.29 -3.24
N PHE A 393 -0.20 -15.84 -2.74
CA PHE A 393 -0.31 -15.16 -1.45
C PHE A 393 -1.26 -15.93 -0.51
N PRO A 394 -0.68 -16.76 0.38
CA PRO A 394 -1.39 -17.46 1.43
C PRO A 394 -2.33 -16.60 2.27
N THR A 395 -3.37 -17.21 2.81
CA THR A 395 -4.24 -16.57 3.81
C THR A 395 -3.46 -16.25 5.10
N ASN A 396 -3.62 -15.06 5.64
CA ASN A 396 -3.14 -14.69 6.96
C ASN A 396 -4.21 -13.94 7.76
N ALA A 397 -4.76 -14.58 8.78
CA ALA A 397 -6.01 -14.13 9.40
C ALA A 397 -5.84 -12.92 10.34
N TYR A 398 -4.76 -12.89 11.12
CA TYR A 398 -4.57 -11.92 12.20
C TYR A 398 -3.28 -11.12 12.00
N ALA A 399 -3.24 -9.88 12.48
CA ALA A 399 -2.01 -9.11 12.52
C ALA A 399 -1.03 -9.73 13.52
N TRP A 400 0.26 -9.70 13.17
CA TRP A 400 1.36 -10.10 14.04
C TRP A 400 2.14 -8.86 14.47
N ASP A 401 2.33 -8.68 15.77
CA ASP A 401 3.08 -7.56 16.32
C ASP A 401 4.56 -7.90 16.40
N ARG A 402 5.35 -7.25 15.54
CA ARG A 402 6.80 -7.40 15.48
C ARG A 402 7.52 -6.94 16.74
N SER A 403 6.99 -5.96 17.46
CA SER A 403 7.66 -5.43 18.66
C SER A 403 7.65 -6.42 19.82
N SER A 404 6.58 -7.21 19.92
CA SER A 404 6.39 -8.23 20.96
C SER A 404 6.64 -9.66 20.47
N SER A 405 6.82 -9.85 19.15
CA SER A 405 6.84 -11.16 18.49
C SER A 405 5.60 -12.00 18.83
N GLN A 406 4.42 -11.40 18.84
CA GLN A 406 3.16 -12.08 19.21
C GLN A 406 2.06 -11.84 18.19
N TRP A 407 1.16 -12.82 18.05
CA TRP A 407 -0.11 -12.61 17.34
C TRP A 407 -1.02 -11.69 18.14
N THR A 408 -1.74 -10.83 17.42
CA THR A 408 -2.84 -10.04 17.97
C THR A 408 -4.18 -10.75 17.71
N ASP A 409 -5.26 -10.18 18.24
CA ASP A 409 -6.64 -10.57 17.90
C ASP A 409 -7.25 -9.63 16.83
N THR A 410 -6.43 -8.76 16.23
CA THR A 410 -6.84 -7.86 15.15
C THR A 410 -6.88 -8.64 13.83
N LEU A 411 -8.06 -8.78 13.25
CA LEU A 411 -8.23 -9.38 11.92
C LEU A 411 -7.63 -8.49 10.83
N LEU A 412 -6.90 -9.11 9.90
CA LEU A 412 -6.50 -8.47 8.65
C LEU A 412 -7.68 -8.39 7.68
N ASP A 413 -7.61 -7.48 6.71
CA ASP A 413 -8.71 -7.16 5.80
C ASP A 413 -8.71 -8.09 4.56
N PRO A 414 -9.67 -9.01 4.44
CA PRO A 414 -9.78 -9.88 3.25
C PRO A 414 -10.33 -9.14 2.03
N THR A 415 -10.87 -7.93 2.21
CA THR A 415 -11.34 -7.04 1.15
C THR A 415 -10.26 -6.09 0.64
N LYS A 416 -9.07 -6.10 1.25
CA LYS A 416 -7.87 -5.42 0.74
C LYS A 416 -7.01 -6.44 -0.03
N PRO A 417 -6.82 -6.28 -1.35
CA PRO A 417 -6.00 -7.19 -2.14
C PRO A 417 -4.50 -6.94 -1.89
N ILE A 418 -3.69 -7.96 -2.18
CA ILE A 418 -2.23 -7.83 -2.25
C ILE A 418 -1.85 -6.98 -3.47
N ASN A 419 -0.84 -6.12 -3.33
CA ASN A 419 -0.29 -5.36 -4.45
C ASN A 419 0.26 -6.32 -5.54
N PRO A 420 -0.27 -6.29 -6.78
CA PRO A 420 0.19 -7.11 -7.89
C PRO A 420 1.67 -6.94 -8.25
N ASP A 421 2.30 -5.82 -7.91
CA ASP A 421 3.75 -5.63 -8.12
C ASP A 421 4.60 -6.64 -7.33
N LEU A 422 4.04 -7.24 -6.29
CA LEU A 422 4.68 -8.29 -5.50
C LEU A 422 4.66 -9.67 -6.19
N TYR A 423 3.89 -9.87 -7.26
CA TYR A 423 3.65 -11.21 -7.83
C TYR A 423 4.91 -11.83 -8.46
N GLU A 424 5.83 -10.99 -8.92
CA GLU A 424 7.12 -11.41 -9.51
C GLU A 424 8.29 -11.22 -8.53
N MET A 425 8.01 -10.82 -7.29
CA MET A 425 9.00 -10.54 -6.27
C MET A 425 9.64 -11.84 -5.76
N SER A 426 10.96 -11.83 -5.62
CA SER A 426 11.65 -12.92 -4.93
C SER A 426 11.50 -12.78 -3.42
N ILE A 427 10.80 -13.72 -2.79
CA ILE A 427 10.67 -13.81 -1.33
C ILE A 427 11.77 -14.65 -0.66
N ALA A 428 12.68 -15.23 -1.44
CA ALA A 428 13.74 -16.09 -0.89
C ALA A 428 14.69 -15.30 0.01
N GLY A 429 14.87 -15.77 1.25
CA GLY A 429 15.72 -15.12 2.25
C GLY A 429 15.04 -14.03 3.07
N MET A 430 13.79 -13.69 2.76
CA MET A 430 12.96 -12.76 3.54
C MET A 430 12.46 -13.44 4.83
N SER A 431 12.26 -12.71 5.93
CA SER A 431 11.55 -13.29 7.08
C SER A 431 10.03 -13.38 6.84
N ALA A 432 9.31 -14.21 7.60
CA ALA A 432 7.86 -14.26 7.51
C ALA A 432 7.22 -12.95 8.01
N ALA A 433 7.82 -12.30 9.00
CA ALA A 433 7.38 -10.99 9.47
C ALA A 433 7.54 -9.93 8.37
N ASP A 434 8.62 -10.03 7.62
CA ASP A 434 8.90 -9.13 6.51
C ASP A 434 7.86 -9.28 5.39
N MET A 435 7.46 -10.51 5.10
CA MET A 435 6.37 -10.77 4.17
C MET A 435 5.03 -10.20 4.66
N LEU A 436 4.77 -10.21 5.97
CA LEU A 436 3.55 -9.62 6.53
C LEU A 436 3.50 -8.11 6.40
N ASP A 437 4.63 -7.41 6.51
CA ASP A 437 4.64 -5.97 6.26
C ASP A 437 4.22 -5.66 4.81
N LEU A 438 4.62 -6.51 3.85
CA LEU A 438 4.21 -6.41 2.45
C LEU A 438 2.73 -6.76 2.21
N TYR A 439 2.08 -7.48 3.14
CA TYR A 439 0.64 -7.67 3.08
C TYR A 439 -0.09 -6.37 3.40
N ASP A 440 0.54 -5.42 4.09
CA ASP A 440 0.01 -4.08 4.37
C ASP A 440 -1.43 -4.12 4.89
N GLY A 441 -1.71 -4.98 5.87
CA GLY A 441 -3.06 -5.12 6.42
C GLY A 441 -4.02 -6.01 5.61
N SER A 442 -3.63 -6.52 4.45
CA SER A 442 -4.38 -7.54 3.69
C SER A 442 -4.38 -8.90 4.40
N ALA A 443 -5.46 -9.65 4.29
CA ALA A 443 -5.51 -11.05 4.72
C ALA A 443 -4.88 -12.04 3.72
N GLY A 444 -4.26 -11.56 2.64
CA GLY A 444 -3.68 -12.39 1.57
C GLY A 444 -4.67 -12.65 0.43
N GLY A 445 -4.54 -13.81 -0.22
CA GLY A 445 -5.37 -14.21 -1.35
C GLY A 445 -4.84 -13.72 -2.71
N MET A 446 -5.37 -14.32 -3.78
CA MET A 446 -5.08 -13.95 -5.15
C MET A 446 -6.12 -12.94 -5.68
N GLY A 447 -5.65 -11.77 -6.10
CA GLY A 447 -6.49 -10.68 -6.60
C GLY A 447 -6.78 -10.74 -8.11
N PHE A 448 -8.05 -10.58 -8.51
CA PHE A 448 -8.64 -10.60 -9.86
C PHE A 448 -9.22 -9.24 -10.28
N ASP A 449 -8.79 -8.74 -11.45
CA ASP A 449 -9.25 -7.50 -12.09
C ASP A 449 -10.41 -7.81 -13.05
N LEU A 450 -11.59 -7.22 -12.82
CA LEU A 450 -12.75 -7.47 -13.67
C LEU A 450 -12.69 -6.74 -15.01
N ALA A 451 -11.85 -5.73 -15.18
CA ALA A 451 -11.66 -5.06 -16.46
C ALA A 451 -11.23 -6.05 -17.56
N GLU A 452 -10.47 -7.10 -17.20
CA GLU A 452 -10.10 -8.20 -18.10
C GLU A 452 -11.32 -8.90 -18.74
N SER A 453 -12.44 -8.95 -18.00
CA SER A 453 -13.68 -9.59 -18.43
C SER A 453 -14.55 -8.71 -19.32
N GLY A 454 -14.39 -7.39 -19.22
CA GLY A 454 -15.27 -6.39 -19.84
C GLY A 454 -16.66 -6.29 -19.18
N PHE A 455 -16.89 -6.95 -18.04
CA PHE A 455 -18.13 -6.82 -17.28
C PHE A 455 -18.02 -5.67 -16.27
N ALA A 456 -19.00 -4.75 -16.26
CA ALA A 456 -19.05 -3.68 -15.27
C ALA A 456 -19.32 -4.18 -13.84
N TRP A 457 -19.87 -5.38 -13.70
CA TRP A 457 -20.04 -6.07 -12.43
C TRP A 457 -20.26 -7.56 -12.64
N ILE A 458 -19.99 -8.35 -11.60
CA ILE A 458 -20.32 -9.77 -11.53
C ILE A 458 -21.10 -10.07 -10.24
N GLU A 459 -21.84 -11.17 -10.25
CA GLU A 459 -22.61 -11.67 -9.10
C GLU A 459 -22.29 -13.14 -8.80
N TYR A 460 -21.70 -13.83 -9.77
CA TYR A 460 -21.37 -15.25 -9.68
C TYR A 460 -19.89 -15.50 -9.96
N VAL A 461 -19.32 -16.40 -9.18
CA VAL A 461 -17.96 -16.91 -9.35
C VAL A 461 -18.04 -18.43 -9.46
N ARG A 462 -17.34 -19.01 -10.43
CA ARG A 462 -17.17 -20.45 -10.58
C ARG A 462 -15.72 -20.83 -10.38
N ILE A 463 -15.50 -21.84 -9.54
CA ILE A 463 -14.22 -22.48 -9.30
C ILE A 463 -14.27 -23.85 -9.99
N ASP A 464 -13.32 -24.12 -10.87
CA ASP A 464 -13.19 -25.38 -11.60
C ASP A 464 -11.85 -26.05 -11.26
N GLY A 465 -11.90 -27.31 -10.87
CA GLY A 465 -10.70 -28.14 -10.74
C GLY A 465 -10.14 -28.50 -12.12
N ILE A 466 -8.82 -28.39 -12.29
CA ILE A 466 -8.15 -28.59 -13.58
C ILE A 466 -7.28 -29.85 -13.59
N SER A 467 -7.09 -30.45 -14.77
CA SER A 467 -6.26 -31.64 -14.95
C SER A 467 -4.76 -31.32 -14.92
N GLY A 468 -3.97 -32.20 -14.31
CA GLY A 468 -2.50 -32.05 -14.25
C GLY A 468 -1.98 -31.56 -12.89
N PHE A 469 -2.87 -31.08 -12.04
CA PHE A 469 -2.63 -30.76 -10.64
C PHE A 469 -3.71 -31.44 -9.80
N SER A 470 -3.30 -32.07 -8.71
CA SER A 470 -4.23 -32.75 -7.80
C SER A 470 -4.64 -31.77 -6.72
N GLY A 471 -5.92 -31.38 -6.69
CA GLY A 471 -6.55 -30.96 -5.44
C GLY A 471 -6.43 -29.50 -5.04
N GLY A 472 -6.48 -28.54 -5.97
CA GLY A 472 -6.49 -27.12 -5.59
C GLY A 472 -7.58 -26.76 -4.61
N GLU A 473 -7.25 -25.94 -3.61
CA GLU A 473 -8.08 -25.75 -2.42
C GLU A 473 -8.50 -24.29 -2.27
N ILE A 474 -9.79 -24.04 -2.01
CA ILE A 474 -10.35 -22.71 -1.77
C ILE A 474 -11.11 -22.70 -0.45
N ASP A 475 -10.94 -21.64 0.34
CA ASP A 475 -11.65 -21.43 1.60
C ASP A 475 -12.51 -20.15 1.63
N ALA A 476 -12.24 -19.17 0.76
CA ALA A 476 -13.14 -18.02 0.59
C ALA A 476 -12.98 -17.27 -0.73
N ILE A 477 -13.99 -16.46 -1.04
CA ILE A 477 -13.95 -15.46 -2.09
C ILE A 477 -14.50 -14.16 -1.52
N ALA A 478 -13.75 -13.07 -1.66
CA ALA A 478 -14.13 -11.74 -1.20
C ALA A 478 -14.27 -10.75 -2.36
N ALA A 479 -15.28 -9.88 -2.27
CA ALA A 479 -15.38 -8.67 -3.05
C ALA A 479 -14.41 -7.65 -2.46
N VAL A 480 -13.49 -7.13 -3.28
CA VAL A 480 -12.61 -6.06 -2.83
C VAL A 480 -13.43 -4.82 -2.49
N ARG A 481 -13.01 -4.13 -1.44
CA ARG A 481 -13.60 -2.87 -1.02
C ARG A 481 -12.87 -1.75 -1.76
N ALA A 482 -13.59 -1.12 -2.68
CA ALA A 482 -13.12 0.12 -3.29
C ALA A 482 -12.83 1.14 -2.19
N VAL A 483 -11.64 1.74 -2.24
CA VAL A 483 -11.28 2.84 -1.34
C VAL A 483 -11.86 4.09 -1.98
N PRO A 484 -12.84 4.77 -1.38
CA PRO A 484 -13.42 5.95 -2.00
C PRO A 484 -12.30 6.92 -2.39
N ALA A 485 -12.26 7.36 -3.66
CA ALA A 485 -11.43 8.49 -4.01
C ALA A 485 -11.70 9.62 -2.99
N PRO A 486 -10.68 10.30 -2.44
CA PRO A 486 -10.90 11.39 -1.51
C PRO A 486 -11.77 12.46 -2.20
N GLY A 487 -13.06 12.47 -1.87
CA GLY A 487 -14.08 13.12 -2.68
C GLY A 487 -15.23 13.66 -1.85
N VAL A 488 -15.25 14.99 -1.70
CA VAL A 488 -16.48 15.81 -1.71
C VAL A 488 -17.60 15.36 -0.75
N LEU A 489 -17.28 15.08 0.52
CA LEU A 489 -18.28 14.90 1.59
C LEU A 489 -18.47 16.16 2.47
N GLY A 490 -17.96 17.32 2.03
CA GLY A 490 -18.01 18.57 2.81
C GLY A 490 -19.13 19.58 2.50
N VAL A 491 -19.85 19.48 1.37
CA VAL A 491 -20.69 20.63 0.90
C VAL A 491 -22.20 20.48 1.14
N LEU A 492 -22.72 19.33 1.56
CA LEU A 492 -24.17 19.16 1.74
C LEU A 492 -24.72 19.44 3.14
N MET A 493 -23.90 19.86 4.11
CA MET A 493 -24.35 20.16 5.49
C MET A 493 -24.28 21.64 5.91
N LEU A 494 -24.18 22.59 4.97
CA LEU A 494 -24.26 24.04 5.28
C LEU A 494 -25.34 24.83 4.52
N GLY A 495 -26.19 24.17 3.71
CA GLY A 495 -27.28 24.82 2.97
C GLY A 495 -28.58 25.04 3.76
N GLY A 496 -28.57 24.88 5.09
CA GLY A 496 -29.78 24.57 5.86
C GLY A 496 -30.17 25.52 6.99
N VAL A 497 -29.56 26.70 7.19
CA VAL A 497 -30.07 27.67 8.18
C VAL A 497 -29.83 29.10 7.72
N SER A 498 -30.75 29.63 6.92
CA SER A 498 -30.89 31.08 6.72
C SER A 498 -32.36 31.40 6.52
N GLY A 499 -33.12 31.35 7.61
CA GLY A 499 -34.50 31.80 7.64
C GLY A 499 -34.91 32.17 9.05
N VAL A 500 -35.50 33.37 9.19
CA VAL A 500 -36.31 33.84 10.32
C VAL A 500 -35.44 34.36 11.49
N ARG A 501 -35.44 35.62 11.96
CA ARG A 501 -36.35 36.79 12.01
C ARG A 501 -35.49 37.97 12.56
N ARG A 502 -35.81 39.27 12.50
CA ARG A 502 -37.11 39.93 12.67
C ARG A 502 -36.98 41.43 12.34
N ARG A 503 -38.06 41.98 11.81
CA ARG A 503 -38.42 43.41 11.82
C ARG A 503 -38.31 44.01 13.23
N ARG A 504 -37.80 45.24 13.33
CA ARG A 504 -38.56 46.46 13.64
C ARG A 504 -37.85 47.68 13.08
#